data_AF-A0A7K4AP97-F1
#
_entry.id   AF-A0A7K4AP97-F1
#
_cell.length_a   1.000
_cell.length_b   1.000
_cell.length_c   1.000
_cell.angle_alpha   90.00
_cell.angle_beta   90.00
_cell.angle_gamma   90.00
#
_symmetry.space_group_name_H-M   'P 1'
#
loop_
_entity.id
_entity.type
_entity.pdbx_description
1 polymer ?
#
loop_
_entity_poly.entity_id
_entity_poly.type
_entity_poly.pdbx_seq_one_letter_code
_entity_poly.pdbx_strand_id
1 'polypeptide(L)' 'MQIECVDVRKPEEANVIIGQAHFIKTAEDLYEALVTAAPGIRFGVAFCEASCDRLVRSEGNDDALR' A
#
# COMPACT_ATOMS: atom_id res chain seq x y z
N MET A 1 3.45 10.41 25.07
CA MET A 1 4.00 9.80 23.84
C MET A 1 4.36 8.36 24.20
N GLN A 2 3.93 7.40 23.38
CA GLN A 2 4.14 5.96 23.62
C GLN A 2 4.89 5.41 22.40
N ILE A 3 5.89 4.56 22.63
CA ILE A 3 6.65 3.89 21.58
C ILE A 3 6.19 2.44 21.54
N GLU A 4 5.84 1.95 20.35
CA GLU A 4 5.39 0.59 20.11
C GLU A 4 6.21 -0.02 18.97
N CYS A 5 6.52 -1.31 19.10
CA CYS A 5 7.08 -2.10 18.01
C CYS A 5 5.93 -2.82 17.31
N VAL A 6 5.81 -2.64 15.99
CA VAL A 6 4.75 -3.26 15.17
C VAL A 6 5.42 -4.15 14.13
N ASP A 7 5.14 -5.45 14.21
CA ASP A 7 5.67 -6.43 13.26
C ASP A 7 4.99 -6.31 11.89
N VAL A 8 5.78 -6.19 10.83
CA VAL A 8 5.31 -6.19 9.44
C VAL A 8 5.18 -7.63 8.96
N ARG A 9 3.95 -8.14 8.91
CA ARG A 9 3.66 -9.49 8.41
C ARG A 9 3.57 -9.46 6.88
N LYS A 10 4.34 -10.32 6.24
CA LYS A 10 4.34 -10.50 4.77
C LYS A 10 4.54 -11.97 4.42
N PRO A 11 4.10 -12.42 3.22
CA PRO A 11 4.55 -13.69 2.68
C PRO A 11 6.09 -13.76 2.59
N GLU A 12 6.65 -14.97 2.69
CA GLU A 12 8.11 -15.19 2.74
C GLU A 12 8.84 -14.52 1.56
N GLU A 13 8.30 -14.70 0.35
CA GLU A 13 8.87 -14.19 -0.91
C GLU A 13 8.42 -12.77 -1.30
N ALA A 14 7.55 -12.12 -0.51
CA ALA A 14 7.09 -10.77 -0.83
C ALA A 14 8.11 -9.71 -0.37
N ASN A 15 8.25 -8.61 -1.10
CA ASN A 15 8.96 -7.43 -0.63
C ASN A 15 7.97 -6.38 -0.11
N VAL A 16 8.39 -5.55 0.84
CA VAL A 16 7.54 -4.49 1.42
C VAL A 16 8.24 -3.14 1.32
N ILE A 17 7.48 -2.12 0.91
CA ILE A 17 7.91 -0.71 0.89
C ILE A 17 6.93 0.07 1.78
N ILE A 18 7.45 0.80 2.76
CA ILE A 18 6.65 1.65 3.65
C ILE A 18 7.06 3.10 3.41
N GLY A 19 6.08 3.97 3.21
CA GLY A 19 6.29 5.38 2.95
C GLY A 19 5.19 6.24 3.56
N GLN A 20 5.39 7.56 3.46
CA GLN A 20 4.42 8.56 3.87
C GLN A 20 3.91 9.30 2.63
N ALA A 21 2.60 9.45 2.52
CA ALA A 21 1.95 10.18 1.43
C ALA A 21 0.82 11.05 1.99
N HIS A 22 0.16 11.78 1.09
CA HIS A 22 -1.03 12.58 1.39
C HIS A 22 -1.92 12.63 0.15
N PHE A 23 -3.19 13.01 0.34
CA PHE A 23 -4.22 13.10 -0.70
C PHE A 23 -4.72 11.74 -1.24
N ILE A 24 -6.05 11.63 -1.43
CA ILE A 24 -6.73 10.36 -1.70
C ILE A 24 -6.34 9.70 -3.03
N LYS A 25 -5.85 10.51 -3.97
CA LYS A 25 -5.36 10.03 -5.28
C LYS A 25 -4.11 9.14 -5.17
N THR A 26 -3.41 9.16 -4.03
CA THR A 26 -2.23 8.30 -3.76
C THR A 26 -2.45 6.84 -4.11
N ALA A 27 -3.61 6.27 -3.76
CA ALA A 27 -3.87 4.84 -3.99
C ALA A 27 -3.91 4.51 -5.50
N GLU A 28 -4.63 5.30 -6.30
CA GLU A 28 -4.72 5.17 -7.76
C GLU A 28 -3.37 5.47 -8.43
N ASP A 29 -2.70 6.56 -8.04
CA ASP A 29 -1.44 6.98 -8.66
C ASP A 29 -0.32 5.95 -8.42
N LEU A 30 -0.28 5.33 -7.24
CA LEU A 30 0.67 4.24 -6.97
C LEU A 30 0.32 2.97 -7.74
N TYR A 31 -0.97 2.65 -7.90
CA TYR A 31 -1.38 1.54 -8.74
C TYR A 31 -0.91 1.74 -10.19
N GLU A 32 -1.16 2.92 -10.76
CA GLU A 32 -0.74 3.28 -12.12
C GLU A 32 0.79 3.28 -12.26
N ALA A 33 1.51 3.84 -11.29
CA ALA A 33 2.98 3.85 -11.29
C ALA A 33 3.56 2.44 -11.25
N LEU A 34 3.00 1.53 -10.45
CA LEU A 34 3.48 0.17 -10.32
C LEU A 34 3.19 -0.66 -11.58
N VAL A 35 1.95 -0.64 -12.09
CA VAL A 35 1.58 -1.42 -13.28
C VAL A 35 2.36 -0.98 -14.53
N THR A 36 2.79 0.29 -14.60
CA THR A 36 3.62 0.82 -15.69
C THR A 36 5.11 0.60 -15.50
N ALA A 37 5.59 0.39 -14.26
CA ALA A 37 7.01 0.20 -13.98
C ALA A 37 7.57 -1.15 -14.44
N ALA A 38 6.78 -2.23 -14.37
CA ALA A 38 7.23 -3.57 -14.76
C ALA A 38 6.07 -4.44 -15.32
N PRO A 39 6.21 -5.01 -16.52
CA PRO A 39 5.20 -5.92 -17.07
C PRO A 39 4.96 -7.13 -16.16
N GLY A 40 3.70 -7.41 -15.84
CA GLY A 40 3.31 -8.59 -15.05
C GLY A 40 3.63 -8.50 -13.55
N ILE A 41 4.02 -7.33 -13.03
CA ILE A 41 4.21 -7.12 -11.59
C ILE A 41 2.93 -7.49 -10.81
N ARG A 42 3.10 -8.16 -9.67
CA ARG A 42 2.04 -8.51 -8.72
C ARG A 42 2.25 -7.68 -7.46
N PHE A 43 1.24 -6.93 -7.03
CA PHE A 43 1.36 -6.05 -5.88
C PHE A 43 0.01 -5.74 -5.22
N GLY A 44 0.09 -5.32 -3.95
CA GLY A 44 -0.98 -4.64 -3.23
C GLY A 44 -0.45 -3.32 -2.64
N VAL A 45 -1.34 -2.32 -2.56
CA VAL A 45 -1.09 -0.99 -2.01
C VAL A 45 -2.17 -0.70 -0.97
N ALA A 46 -1.76 -0.30 0.22
CA ALA A 46 -2.64 0.20 1.26
C ALA A 46 -2.26 1.64 1.64
N PHE A 47 -3.25 2.52 1.71
CA PHE A 47 -3.08 3.93 2.05
C PHE A 47 -4.05 4.33 3.17
N CYS A 48 -3.52 4.83 4.29
CA CYS A 48 -4.31 5.29 5.43
C CYS A 48 -4.80 6.72 5.19
N GLU A 49 -6.10 6.89 4.91
CA GLU A 49 -6.71 8.21 4.86
C GLU A 49 -6.68 8.87 6.25
N ALA A 50 -6.07 10.05 6.35
CA ALA A 50 -5.86 10.70 7.64
C ALA A 50 -7.03 11.61 8.07
N SER A 51 -7.98 11.87 7.18
CA SER A 51 -9.12 12.78 7.41
C SER A 51 -10.44 12.15 6.94
N CYS A 52 -11.55 12.86 7.09
CA CYS A 52 -12.88 12.43 6.67
C CYS A 52 -13.24 11.04 7.21
N ASP A 53 -13.51 10.07 6.33
CA ASP A 53 -13.94 8.72 6.72
C ASP A 53 -12.79 7.90 7.33
N ARG A 54 -11.54 8.33 7.14
CA ARG A 54 -10.33 7.73 7.72
C ARG A 54 -10.18 6.25 7.42
N LEU A 55 -10.50 5.87 6.19
CA LEU A 55 -10.45 4.49 5.74
C LEU A 55 -9.03 4.10 5.30
N VAL A 56 -8.72 2.82 5.41
CA VAL A 56 -7.59 2.23 4.67
C VAL A 56 -8.07 1.98 3.26
N ARG A 57 -7.53 2.73 2.30
CA ARG A 57 -7.78 2.55 0.87
C ARG A 57 -6.84 1.48 0.34
N SER A 58 -7.37 0.51 -0.40
CA SER A 58 -6.62 -0.66 -0.86
C SER A 58 -6.77 -0.84 -2.37
N GLU A 59 -5.64 -0.81 -3.08
CA GLU A 59 -5.55 -1.04 -4.53
C GLU A 59 -4.54 -2.16 -4.81
N GLY A 60 -4.59 -2.77 -5.99
CA GLY A 60 -3.67 -3.83 -6.36
C GLY A 60 -4.23 -4.78 -7.39
N ASN A 61 -3.36 -5.63 -7.93
CA ASN A 61 -3.72 -6.63 -8.94
C ASN A 61 -3.55 -8.08 -8.45
N ASP A 62 -3.23 -8.25 -7.17
CA ASP A 62 -3.13 -9.54 -6.48
C ASP A 62 -3.93 -9.50 -5.17
N ASP A 63 -5.04 -10.24 -5.11
CA ASP A 63 -5.93 -10.26 -3.94
C ASP A 63 -5.26 -10.84 -2.69
N ALA A 64 -4.20 -11.65 -2.82
CA ALA A 64 -3.47 -12.17 -1.66
C ALA A 64 -2.49 -11.14 -1.07
N LEU A 65 -2.21 -10.06 -1.81
CA LEU A 65 -1.31 -8.98 -1.40
C LEU A 65 -2.04 -7.68 -1.04
N ARG A 66 -3.32 -7.55 -1.40
CA ARG A 66 -4.17 -6.37 -1.17
C ARG A 66 -4.84 -6.41 0.21
#